data_AF-A0A7W1TQZ7-F1
#
_entry.id   AF-A0A7W1TQZ7-F1
#
_cell.length_a   1.000
_cell.length_b   1.000
_cell.length_c   1.000
_cell.angle_alpha   90.00
_cell.angle_beta   90.00
_cell.angle_gamma   90.00
#
_symmetry.space_group_name_H-M   'P 1'
#
loop_
_entity.id
_entity.type
_entity.pdbx_description
1 polymer ?
#
loop_
_entity_poly.entity_id
_entity_poly.type
_entity_poly.pdbx_seq_one_letter_code
_entity_poly.pdbx_strand_id
1 'polypeptide(L)'
;MSTRKRFALPSAVLLLTLLLGACGNTTTTSSNGATSAPAAATGAAAPATNAPATMSAATVMPAMTMSAATAMSTETMSAATAAPVQTMSAATAMSTDTMSAATAAPAMTMSAATATSSGATTAPAGNAGGSTGANPPTTVDQVDAIDPTGKKIEVVYWHNRPQADQDLLQSMFDQFNKSNPYGITARAEIAGASYNDVYNKVTSAIQAGQPPSMSVAYQNQAAFYRGQGAVIDLTPFLTSKKYGLSAADQADYFQTFLDSDANPQYKGERLGFPTQRSMAVLYYNADALQQLGQSGPPTDWKTFEDVACKYSDPAKKHYGLAVQHDISNFAAMVFSNGGRMLNEDGSAYVFNSQAGVDALALLQRLFKNKCAVEVPASERNGEQSRFANGNALFTLGSSSGLPFYADAVNKGGKFKW
;
A
#
# COMPACT_ATOMS: atom_id res chain seq x y z
N MET A 1 35.61 -8.46 10.13
CA MET A 1 34.86 -9.47 9.35
C MET A 1 33.46 -8.94 9.10
N SER A 2 33.03 -8.79 7.84
CA SER A 2 31.69 -8.30 7.51
C SER A 2 30.75 -9.49 7.31
N THR A 3 29.90 -9.75 8.30
CA THR A 3 28.74 -10.65 8.17
C THR A 3 27.69 -9.98 7.29
N ARG A 4 27.88 -10.08 5.96
CA ARG A 4 26.79 -9.80 5.02
C ARG A 4 25.68 -10.82 5.26
N LYS A 5 24.58 -10.38 5.90
CA LYS A 5 23.31 -11.11 5.88
C LYS A 5 22.98 -11.47 4.43
N ARG A 6 22.68 -12.74 4.16
CA ARG A 6 22.53 -13.19 2.78
C ARG A 6 21.13 -12.88 2.28
N PHE A 7 20.97 -11.76 1.59
CA PHE A 7 19.82 -11.50 0.71
C PHE A 7 19.89 -12.40 -0.54
N ALA A 8 19.83 -13.71 -0.33
CA ALA A 8 19.23 -14.62 -1.29
C ALA A 8 17.82 -14.90 -0.75
N LEU A 9 16.78 -14.89 -1.60
CA LEU A 9 15.62 -15.71 -1.26
C LEU A 9 16.16 -17.15 -1.23
N PRO A 10 16.13 -17.86 -0.10
CA PRO A 10 16.49 -19.28 -0.10
C PRO A 10 15.59 -19.98 -1.11
N SER A 11 16.11 -20.92 -1.91
CA SER A 11 15.29 -21.66 -2.88
C SER A 11 14.09 -22.34 -2.20
N ALA A 12 14.19 -22.60 -0.89
CA ALA A 12 13.07 -22.94 -0.01
C ALA A 12 11.93 -21.91 -0.04
N VAL A 13 12.13 -20.61 0.18
CA VAL A 13 11.04 -19.59 0.22
C VAL A 13 10.24 -19.53 -1.08
N LEU A 14 10.91 -19.64 -2.23
CA LEU A 14 10.18 -19.75 -3.48
C LEU A 14 9.43 -21.09 -3.50
N LEU A 15 10.11 -22.23 -3.37
CA LEU A 15 9.51 -23.58 -3.32
C LEU A 15 8.29 -23.66 -2.38
N LEU A 16 8.35 -22.94 -1.27
CA LEU A 16 7.36 -22.87 -0.23
C LEU A 16 6.06 -22.17 -0.64
N THR A 17 6.17 -21.12 -1.46
CA THR A 17 4.99 -20.40 -1.97
C THR A 17 4.42 -21.08 -3.23
N LEU A 18 5.11 -22.10 -3.75
CA LEU A 18 4.81 -22.77 -5.02
C LEU A 18 3.97 -24.06 -4.88
N LEU A 19 3.81 -24.59 -3.67
CA LEU A 19 3.14 -25.87 -3.42
C LEU A 19 1.60 -25.81 -3.55
N LEU A 20 0.99 -24.62 -3.58
CA LEU A 20 -0.46 -24.47 -3.73
C LEU A 20 -0.97 -24.78 -5.15
N GLY A 21 -0.14 -24.63 -6.19
CA GLY A 21 -0.51 -25.01 -7.55
C GLY A 21 -0.64 -26.54 -7.75
N ALA A 22 -0.28 -27.35 -6.74
CA ALA A 22 -0.15 -28.80 -6.84
C ALA A 22 -1.38 -29.62 -6.40
N CYS A 23 -2.45 -28.96 -5.93
CA CYS A 23 -3.65 -29.60 -5.37
C CYS A 23 -4.84 -29.72 -6.34
N GLY A 24 -4.64 -29.40 -7.63
CA GLY A 24 -5.71 -29.29 -8.62
C GLY A 24 -5.51 -30.13 -9.89
N ASN A 25 -5.15 -31.41 -9.80
CA ASN A 25 -5.41 -32.35 -10.91
C ASN A 25 -5.32 -33.84 -10.52
N THR A 26 -6.47 -34.52 -10.37
CA THR A 26 -6.58 -35.99 -10.42
C THR A 26 -7.90 -36.39 -11.09
N THR A 27 -7.92 -36.42 -12.41
CA THR A 27 -8.96 -37.12 -13.19
C THR A 27 -8.56 -38.59 -13.35
N THR A 28 -9.17 -39.48 -12.57
CA THR A 28 -9.13 -40.93 -12.83
C THR A 28 -10.43 -41.36 -13.51
N THR A 29 -10.32 -41.75 -14.77
CA THR A 29 -11.38 -42.44 -15.51
C THR A 29 -11.57 -43.85 -14.97
N SER A 30 -12.82 -44.20 -14.62
CA SER A 30 -13.26 -45.59 -14.48
C SER A 30 -14.71 -45.70 -14.94
N SER A 31 -15.04 -46.79 -15.63
CA SER A 31 -16.24 -46.93 -16.46
C SER A 31 -17.28 -47.88 -15.88
N ASN A 32 -18.55 -47.56 -16.17
CA ASN A 32 -19.72 -48.45 -16.28
C ASN A 32 -20.21 -49.25 -15.05
N GLY A 33 -21.54 -49.29 -14.89
CA GLY A 33 -22.23 -50.32 -14.11
C GLY A 33 -23.47 -49.83 -13.38
N ALA A 34 -24.63 -49.81 -14.05
CA ALA A 34 -25.91 -49.54 -13.40
C ALA A 34 -26.60 -50.85 -12.97
N THR A 35 -27.17 -50.90 -11.75
CA THR A 35 -28.38 -51.70 -11.44
C THR A 35 -29.03 -51.34 -10.08
N SER A 36 -30.35 -51.09 -10.13
CA SER A 36 -31.42 -51.37 -9.14
C SER A 36 -31.16 -51.35 -7.61
N ALA A 37 -31.96 -50.55 -6.90
CA ALA A 37 -32.34 -50.74 -5.48
C ALA A 37 -33.33 -51.93 -5.30
N PRO A 38 -33.64 -52.35 -4.05
CA PRO A 38 -34.93 -51.90 -3.48
C PRO A 38 -35.01 -51.64 -1.95
N ALA A 39 -35.84 -50.64 -1.61
CA ALA A 39 -36.84 -50.51 -0.52
C ALA A 39 -36.64 -50.97 0.96
N ALA A 40 -36.89 -50.00 1.86
CA ALA A 40 -37.65 -50.04 3.14
C ALA A 40 -37.10 -50.85 4.37
N ALA A 41 -37.21 -50.42 5.64
CA ALA A 41 -38.39 -49.81 6.29
C ALA A 41 -38.14 -49.10 7.66
N THR A 42 -38.90 -48.01 7.90
CA THR A 42 -39.61 -47.57 9.13
C THR A 42 -38.95 -47.28 10.50
N GLY A 43 -39.35 -46.15 11.12
CA GLY A 43 -39.34 -45.84 12.58
C GLY A 43 -38.79 -44.44 12.93
N ALA A 44 -39.55 -43.35 12.92
CA ALA A 44 -40.39 -42.80 14.02
C ALA A 44 -39.59 -42.44 15.31
N ALA A 45 -39.70 -41.27 15.97
CA ALA A 45 -40.54 -40.06 15.76
C ALA A 45 -39.91 -38.80 16.41
N ALA A 46 -40.47 -37.61 16.16
CA ALA A 46 -40.18 -36.35 16.88
C ALA A 46 -41.38 -35.98 17.80
N PRO A 47 -41.31 -34.94 18.66
CA PRO A 47 -41.48 -33.56 18.18
C PRO A 47 -40.64 -32.45 18.85
N ALA A 48 -40.68 -31.28 18.20
CA ALA A 48 -39.96 -30.03 18.49
C ALA A 48 -40.38 -29.28 19.77
N THR A 49 -39.65 -28.19 20.11
CA THR A 49 -40.18 -26.80 19.94
C THR A 49 -39.16 -25.67 20.21
N ASN A 50 -39.41 -24.52 19.54
CA ASN A 50 -39.06 -23.13 19.89
C ASN A 50 -37.64 -22.56 19.68
N ALA A 51 -37.35 -22.22 18.42
CA ALA A 51 -37.32 -20.86 17.83
C ALA A 51 -36.56 -19.68 18.52
N PRO A 52 -36.00 -18.72 17.74
CA PRO A 52 -35.02 -17.74 18.20
C PRO A 52 -35.60 -16.36 18.58
N ALA A 53 -34.84 -15.59 19.36
CA ALA A 53 -35.17 -14.21 19.71
C ALA A 53 -34.75 -13.20 18.61
N THR A 54 -35.66 -12.28 18.27
CA THR A 54 -35.43 -11.13 17.40
C THR A 54 -35.54 -9.82 18.18
N MET A 55 -34.55 -8.93 18.01
CA MET A 55 -34.66 -7.47 18.21
C MET A 55 -33.77 -6.83 17.14
N SER A 56 -34.26 -6.09 16.14
CA SER A 56 -35.22 -4.97 16.08
C SER A 56 -34.60 -3.59 16.34
N ALA A 57 -34.76 -2.73 15.33
CA ALA A 57 -34.66 -1.27 15.32
C ALA A 57 -33.31 -0.59 15.65
N ALA A 58 -32.69 -0.06 14.59
CA ALA A 58 -31.68 0.99 14.70
C ALA A 58 -32.28 2.29 15.30
N THR A 59 -31.53 2.96 16.17
CA THR A 59 -31.83 4.33 16.58
C THR A 59 -31.07 5.31 15.68
N VAL A 60 -31.82 6.15 14.96
CA VAL A 60 -31.27 7.23 14.13
C VAL A 60 -30.80 8.37 15.02
N MET A 61 -29.53 8.78 14.91
CA MET A 61 -29.08 10.08 15.43
C MET A 61 -29.44 11.18 14.42
N PRO A 62 -30.00 12.32 14.85
CA PRO A 62 -30.39 13.40 13.95
C PRO A 62 -29.16 14.17 13.45
N ALA A 63 -29.19 14.54 12.16
CA ALA A 63 -28.16 15.35 11.55
C ALA A 63 -28.13 16.78 12.14
N MET A 64 -26.95 17.25 12.55
CA MET A 64 -26.74 18.67 12.81
C MET A 64 -26.70 19.45 11.49
N THR A 65 -27.74 20.21 11.23
CA THR A 65 -27.78 21.20 10.15
C THR A 65 -26.95 22.43 10.52
N MET A 66 -25.82 22.65 9.84
CA MET A 66 -25.18 23.97 9.87
C MET A 66 -25.99 24.95 9.02
N SER A 67 -26.72 25.84 9.68
CA SER A 67 -27.34 26.99 9.02
C SER A 67 -26.29 28.08 8.78
N ALA A 68 -26.15 28.54 7.54
CA ALA A 68 -25.27 29.64 7.20
C ALA A 68 -25.90 30.98 7.62
N ALA A 69 -25.27 31.68 8.56
CA ALA A 69 -25.65 33.02 8.97
C ALA A 69 -24.79 34.07 8.24
N THR A 70 -25.34 34.64 7.16
CA THR A 70 -24.79 35.82 6.50
C THR A 70 -24.93 37.03 7.44
N ALA A 71 -23.80 37.66 7.79
CA ALA A 71 -23.79 38.97 8.44
C ALA A 71 -23.05 39.97 7.54
N MET A 72 -23.80 40.85 6.89
CA MET A 72 -23.26 42.02 6.20
C MET A 72 -22.95 43.11 7.24
N SER A 73 -21.76 43.72 7.15
CA SER A 73 -21.50 45.02 7.77
C SER A 73 -20.82 45.93 6.76
N THR A 74 -21.60 46.85 6.22
CA THR A 74 -21.16 47.95 5.35
C THR A 74 -20.48 49.04 6.16
N GLU A 75 -19.26 49.43 5.80
CA GLU A 75 -18.81 50.81 5.95
C GLU A 75 -18.07 51.26 4.68
N THR A 76 -18.34 52.48 4.25
CA THR A 76 -17.81 53.08 3.03
C THR A 76 -17.28 54.50 3.32
N MET A 77 -16.34 54.93 2.48
CA MET A 77 -15.81 56.29 2.34
C MET A 77 -14.90 56.84 3.45
N SER A 78 -13.64 57.05 3.09
CA SER A 78 -13.28 58.39 2.58
C SER A 78 -12.14 58.31 1.56
N ALA A 79 -12.25 59.10 0.49
CA ALA A 79 -11.20 59.23 -0.52
C ALA A 79 -10.54 60.61 -0.40
N ALA A 80 -9.24 60.68 -0.67
CA ALA A 80 -8.53 61.93 -0.87
C ALA A 80 -7.63 61.83 -2.11
N THR A 81 -7.97 62.62 -3.13
CA THR A 81 -7.26 62.71 -4.41
C THR A 81 -6.35 63.93 -4.45
N ALA A 82 -5.09 63.77 -4.86
CA ALA A 82 -4.31 64.83 -5.50
C ALA A 82 -3.14 64.26 -6.32
N ALA A 83 -3.01 64.74 -7.56
CA ALA A 83 -1.89 64.60 -8.48
C ALA A 83 -1.81 65.93 -9.28
N PRO A 84 -0.97 66.15 -10.31
CA PRO A 84 0.24 65.42 -10.78
C PRO A 84 1.45 66.38 -10.97
N VAL A 85 2.54 65.95 -11.63
CA VAL A 85 3.38 66.79 -12.55
C VAL A 85 4.26 65.90 -13.46
N GLN A 86 4.60 66.40 -14.66
CA GLN A 86 5.28 65.73 -15.79
C GLN A 86 6.72 66.31 -16.00
N THR A 87 7.66 65.85 -16.84
CA THR A 87 7.76 64.82 -17.92
C THR A 87 9.26 64.42 -18.06
N MET A 88 9.69 63.28 -18.65
CA MET A 88 10.06 63.09 -20.08
C MET A 88 10.75 61.70 -20.28
N SER A 89 11.12 61.18 -21.47
CA SER A 89 10.40 61.01 -22.75
C SER A 89 11.33 60.48 -23.89
N ALA A 90 11.76 59.21 -23.89
CA ALA A 90 12.38 58.54 -25.06
C ALA A 90 12.10 57.01 -25.03
N ALA A 91 11.20 56.47 -25.86
CA ALA A 91 11.32 56.14 -27.29
C ALA A 91 12.32 54.97 -27.54
N THR A 92 11.95 53.88 -28.23
CA THR A 92 11.22 53.83 -29.52
C THR A 92 10.28 52.61 -29.64
N ALA A 93 9.23 52.74 -30.45
CA ALA A 93 8.22 51.70 -30.74
C ALA A 93 8.25 51.26 -32.22
N MET A 94 7.51 50.18 -32.54
CA MET A 94 6.84 49.81 -33.83
C MET A 94 6.78 48.27 -33.97
N SER A 95 5.71 47.62 -34.42
CA SER A 95 4.35 48.10 -34.77
C SER A 95 3.31 47.01 -34.48
N THR A 96 2.06 47.43 -34.28
CA THR A 96 0.86 46.57 -34.26
C THR A 96 0.08 46.70 -35.55
N ASP A 97 -0.44 45.59 -36.08
CA ASP A 97 -1.63 45.62 -36.93
C ASP A 97 -2.76 44.83 -36.26
N THR A 98 -3.98 45.34 -36.40
CA THR A 98 -5.20 44.77 -35.80
C THR A 98 -6.14 44.31 -36.89
N MET A 99 -6.98 43.28 -36.61
CA MET A 99 -8.43 43.32 -36.91
C MET A 99 -9.19 42.07 -36.38
N SER A 100 -10.28 42.37 -35.66
CA SER A 100 -11.57 41.68 -35.60
C SER A 100 -11.74 40.21 -35.10
N ALA A 101 -12.33 40.13 -33.89
CA ALA A 101 -13.36 39.20 -33.38
C ALA A 101 -13.82 37.96 -34.19
N ALA A 102 -14.04 36.82 -33.51
CA ALA A 102 -15.39 36.41 -33.05
C ALA A 102 -15.47 35.03 -32.34
N THR A 103 -16.37 34.97 -31.34
CA THR A 103 -17.20 33.83 -30.89
C THR A 103 -16.63 32.53 -30.28
N ALA A 104 -17.30 32.11 -29.20
CA ALA A 104 -17.06 30.92 -28.38
C ALA A 104 -17.37 29.57 -29.07
N ALA A 105 -16.73 28.50 -28.58
CA ALA A 105 -17.01 27.13 -28.97
C ALA A 105 -18.10 26.48 -28.08
N PRO A 106 -19.04 25.69 -28.65
CA PRO A 106 -20.00 24.91 -27.89
C PRO A 106 -19.45 23.52 -27.51
N ALA A 107 -19.93 22.98 -26.39
CA ALA A 107 -19.67 21.60 -25.98
C ALA A 107 -20.45 20.60 -26.87
N MET A 108 -19.89 19.42 -27.13
CA MET A 108 -20.61 18.30 -27.74
C MET A 108 -20.99 17.25 -26.70
N THR A 109 -22.27 16.90 -26.71
CA THR A 109 -22.89 15.89 -25.86
C THR A 109 -22.76 14.47 -26.42
N MET A 110 -22.84 13.49 -25.52
CA MET A 110 -22.88 12.07 -25.83
C MET A 110 -24.11 11.71 -26.69
N SER A 111 -23.94 10.77 -27.63
CA SER A 111 -25.05 10.01 -28.20
C SER A 111 -24.64 8.54 -28.35
N ALA A 112 -25.49 7.63 -27.88
CA ALA A 112 -25.26 6.20 -27.97
C ALA A 112 -25.72 5.65 -29.33
N ALA A 113 -24.99 4.67 -29.86
CA ALA A 113 -25.41 3.87 -31.00
C ALA A 113 -25.07 2.39 -30.77
N THR A 114 -26.05 1.52 -30.96
CA THR A 114 -25.95 0.08 -30.71
C THR A 114 -25.38 -0.70 -31.90
N ALA A 115 -24.39 -1.54 -31.60
CA ALA A 115 -24.05 -2.84 -32.20
C ALA A 115 -24.19 -3.07 -33.72
N THR A 116 -23.08 -3.46 -34.36
CA THR A 116 -23.08 -4.62 -35.28
C THR A 116 -21.73 -5.33 -35.25
N SER A 117 -21.75 -6.66 -35.42
CA SER A 117 -20.63 -7.58 -35.18
C SER A 117 -19.90 -8.02 -36.47
N SER A 118 -18.57 -8.05 -36.45
CA SER A 118 -17.73 -9.02 -37.19
C SER A 118 -16.24 -8.85 -36.84
N GLY A 119 -15.45 -9.93 -36.88
CA GLY A 119 -13.97 -9.85 -36.84
C GLY A 119 -13.30 -10.41 -35.58
N ALA A 120 -13.47 -11.70 -35.30
CA ALA A 120 -12.70 -12.37 -34.25
C ALA A 120 -11.25 -12.64 -34.71
N THR A 121 -10.27 -12.19 -33.93
CA THR A 121 -8.88 -12.69 -33.96
C THR A 121 -8.57 -13.40 -32.65
N THR A 122 -8.10 -14.64 -32.77
CA THR A 122 -7.93 -15.59 -31.66
C THR A 122 -6.75 -15.26 -30.77
N ALA A 123 -7.00 -14.88 -29.52
CA ALA A 123 -6.02 -15.02 -28.44
C ALA A 123 -5.97 -16.50 -27.99
N PRO A 124 -4.79 -17.05 -27.64
CA PRO A 124 -4.72 -18.41 -27.11
C PRO A 124 -5.38 -18.49 -25.74
N ALA A 125 -6.33 -19.43 -25.57
CA ALA A 125 -6.96 -19.68 -24.28
C ALA A 125 -5.94 -20.29 -23.30
N GLY A 126 -5.50 -19.50 -22.32
CA GLY A 126 -4.82 -20.01 -21.13
C GLY A 126 -5.77 -20.91 -20.35
N ASN A 127 -5.37 -22.16 -20.09
CA ASN A 127 -6.28 -23.20 -19.63
C ASN A 127 -6.72 -22.98 -18.18
N ALA A 128 -7.99 -23.29 -17.88
CA ALA A 128 -8.63 -23.00 -16.61
C ALA A 128 -8.07 -23.83 -15.43
N GLY A 129 -8.10 -23.23 -14.23
CA GLY A 129 -7.71 -23.84 -12.96
C GLY A 129 -8.61 -23.40 -11.80
N GLY A 130 -9.93 -23.48 -11.96
CA GLY A 130 -10.87 -23.21 -10.86
C GLY A 130 -10.74 -24.26 -9.76
N SER A 131 -10.27 -23.87 -8.57
CA SER A 131 -10.07 -24.78 -7.45
C SER A 131 -11.39 -25.22 -6.82
N THR A 132 -11.70 -26.51 -6.94
CA THR A 132 -12.68 -27.21 -6.09
C THR A 132 -12.03 -28.48 -5.54
N GLY A 133 -12.11 -28.71 -4.22
CA GLY A 133 -11.96 -30.05 -3.64
C GLY A 133 -10.97 -30.26 -2.50
N ALA A 134 -10.03 -29.34 -2.22
CA ALA A 134 -9.11 -29.48 -1.09
C ALA A 134 -9.01 -28.18 -0.27
N ASN A 135 -9.23 -28.29 1.03
CA ASN A 135 -8.88 -27.21 1.96
C ASN A 135 -7.35 -27.00 1.93
N PRO A 136 -6.86 -25.75 2.03
CA PRO A 136 -5.42 -25.50 2.05
C PRO A 136 -4.77 -26.19 3.26
N PRO A 137 -3.51 -26.62 3.16
CA PRO A 137 -2.78 -27.22 4.28
C PRO A 137 -2.77 -26.33 5.51
N THR A 138 -3.14 -26.88 6.66
CA THR A 138 -3.16 -26.21 7.97
C THR A 138 -2.17 -26.81 8.97
N THR A 139 -1.49 -27.91 8.62
CA THR A 139 -0.48 -28.55 9.48
C THR A 139 0.81 -28.85 8.73
N VAL A 140 1.93 -28.90 9.46
CA VAL A 140 3.26 -29.23 8.89
C VAL A 140 3.24 -30.57 8.16
N ASP A 141 2.60 -31.59 8.73
CA ASP A 141 2.54 -32.91 8.11
C ASP A 141 1.70 -32.92 6.82
N GLN A 142 0.67 -32.06 6.70
CA GLN A 142 -0.05 -31.86 5.44
C GLN A 142 0.82 -31.19 4.37
N VAL A 143 1.72 -30.28 4.74
CA VAL A 143 2.68 -29.67 3.81
C VAL A 143 3.79 -30.64 3.42
N ASP A 144 4.37 -31.37 4.37
CA ASP A 144 5.41 -32.37 4.12
C ASP A 144 4.91 -33.53 3.23
N ALA A 145 3.62 -33.86 3.33
CA ALA A 145 2.94 -34.84 2.48
C ALA A 145 2.69 -34.37 1.02
N ILE A 146 2.86 -33.08 0.70
CA ILE A 146 2.75 -32.62 -0.69
C ILE A 146 3.92 -33.20 -1.48
N ASP A 147 3.63 -33.81 -2.62
CA ASP A 147 4.62 -34.09 -3.65
C ASP A 147 4.30 -33.27 -4.92
N PRO A 148 5.18 -32.33 -5.33
CA PRO A 148 5.11 -31.63 -6.60
C PRO A 148 5.78 -32.39 -7.75
N THR A 149 6.47 -33.51 -7.49
CA THR A 149 7.21 -34.27 -8.52
C THR A 149 6.29 -34.72 -9.66
N GLY A 150 6.70 -34.44 -10.91
CA GLY A 150 5.94 -34.80 -12.10
C GLY A 150 4.67 -33.98 -12.34
N LYS A 151 4.35 -32.99 -11.49
CA LYS A 151 3.21 -32.09 -11.69
C LYS A 151 3.64 -30.86 -12.49
N LYS A 152 2.83 -30.49 -13.49
CA LYS A 152 3.01 -29.22 -14.22
C LYS A 152 2.50 -28.06 -13.36
N ILE A 153 3.40 -27.43 -12.61
CA ILE A 153 3.10 -26.29 -11.72
C ILE A 153 3.68 -25.02 -12.34
N GLU A 154 2.80 -24.08 -12.69
CA GLU A 154 3.18 -22.71 -13.05
C GLU A 154 2.79 -21.77 -11.91
N VAL A 155 3.67 -20.82 -11.58
CA VAL A 155 3.37 -19.75 -10.62
C VAL A 155 3.72 -18.37 -11.15
N VAL A 156 2.76 -17.47 -10.94
CA VAL A 156 2.80 -16.08 -11.34
C VAL A 156 2.86 -15.19 -10.11
N TYR A 157 3.89 -14.33 -10.04
CA TYR A 157 4.04 -13.32 -8.99
C TYR A 157 3.69 -11.93 -9.53
N TRP A 158 2.63 -11.32 -8.98
CA TRP A 158 2.15 -9.98 -9.36
C TRP A 158 2.76 -8.88 -8.50
N HIS A 159 3.47 -7.93 -9.13
CA HIS A 159 4.22 -6.87 -8.45
C HIS A 159 4.23 -5.53 -9.20
N ASN A 160 4.75 -4.49 -8.56
CA ASN A 160 4.90 -3.12 -9.10
C ASN A 160 6.37 -2.65 -9.12
N ARG A 161 7.35 -3.55 -9.34
CA ARG A 161 8.77 -3.15 -9.29
C ARG A 161 9.15 -2.31 -10.52
N PRO A 162 9.97 -1.24 -10.36
CA PRO A 162 10.48 -0.44 -11.48
C PRO A 162 11.43 -1.27 -12.35
N GLN A 163 11.68 -0.82 -13.59
CA GLN A 163 12.54 -1.54 -14.54
C GLN A 163 13.94 -1.88 -13.98
N ALA A 164 14.52 -1.00 -13.17
CA ALA A 164 15.83 -1.18 -12.56
C ALA A 164 15.95 -2.41 -11.64
N ASP A 165 14.83 -2.94 -11.15
CA ASP A 165 14.79 -4.12 -10.27
C ASP A 165 14.43 -5.41 -11.05
N GLN A 166 13.99 -5.29 -12.30
CA GLN A 166 13.45 -6.42 -13.07
C GLN A 166 14.53 -7.47 -13.38
N ASP A 167 15.73 -7.03 -13.75
CA ASP A 167 16.85 -7.93 -14.07
C ASP A 167 17.24 -8.77 -12.84
N LEU A 168 17.25 -8.15 -11.66
CA LEU A 168 17.49 -8.86 -10.39
C LEU A 168 16.36 -9.86 -10.12
N LEU A 169 15.10 -9.43 -10.20
CA LEU A 169 13.95 -10.29 -9.94
C LEU A 169 13.90 -11.48 -10.90
N GLN A 170 14.12 -11.24 -12.20
CA GLN A 170 14.20 -12.26 -13.23
C GLN A 170 15.33 -13.25 -12.94
N SER A 171 16.52 -12.78 -12.55
CA SER A 171 17.64 -13.66 -12.19
C SER A 171 17.31 -14.63 -11.04
N MET A 172 16.48 -14.20 -10.08
CA MET A 172 16.02 -15.05 -8.97
C MET A 172 15.02 -16.11 -9.44
N PHE A 173 14.08 -15.75 -10.32
CA PHE A 173 13.15 -16.70 -10.95
C PHE A 173 13.88 -17.68 -11.87
N ASP A 174 14.84 -17.23 -12.68
CA ASP A 174 15.66 -18.08 -13.55
C ASP A 174 16.52 -19.05 -12.74
N GLN A 175 17.14 -18.57 -11.65
CA GLN A 175 17.89 -19.43 -10.73
C GLN A 175 16.99 -20.49 -10.12
N PHE A 176 15.77 -20.13 -9.69
CA PHE A 176 14.81 -21.11 -9.17
C PHE A 176 14.37 -22.12 -10.25
N ASN A 177 13.95 -21.64 -11.43
CA ASN A 177 13.49 -22.48 -12.54
C ASN A 177 14.55 -23.50 -12.98
N LYS A 178 15.83 -23.11 -12.90
CA LYS A 178 16.98 -23.97 -13.21
C LYS A 178 17.36 -24.93 -12.08
N SER A 179 17.14 -24.59 -10.83
CA SER A 179 17.66 -25.34 -9.66
C SER A 179 16.62 -26.16 -8.90
N ASN A 180 15.31 -25.91 -9.09
CA ASN A 180 14.29 -26.68 -8.39
C ASN A 180 14.17 -28.10 -8.99
N PRO A 181 14.20 -29.18 -8.18
CA PRO A 181 14.24 -30.54 -8.69
C PRO A 181 12.87 -31.07 -9.16
N TYR A 182 11.82 -30.23 -9.10
CA TYR A 182 10.43 -30.64 -9.32
C TYR A 182 9.87 -30.19 -10.67
N GLY A 183 10.61 -29.38 -11.43
CA GLY A 183 10.15 -28.85 -12.73
C GLY A 183 9.10 -27.74 -12.60
N ILE A 184 9.01 -27.08 -11.44
CA ILE A 184 8.12 -25.93 -11.23
C ILE A 184 8.65 -24.76 -12.06
N THR A 185 7.75 -24.08 -12.78
CA THR A 185 8.06 -22.86 -13.53
C THR A 185 7.45 -21.65 -12.83
N ALA A 186 8.28 -20.73 -12.36
CA ALA A 186 7.88 -19.51 -11.68
C ALA A 186 8.31 -18.27 -12.46
N ARG A 187 7.48 -17.22 -12.48
CA ARG A 187 7.73 -15.98 -13.23
C ARG A 187 7.05 -14.77 -12.58
N ALA A 188 7.57 -13.59 -12.87
CA ALA A 188 7.02 -12.32 -12.40
C ALA A 188 6.13 -11.65 -13.48
N GLU A 189 5.13 -10.88 -13.05
CA GLU A 189 4.39 -9.94 -13.91
C GLU A 189 4.26 -8.58 -13.23
N ILE A 190 4.50 -7.52 -14.00
CA ILE A 190 4.11 -6.17 -13.61
C ILE A 190 2.57 -6.11 -13.62
N ALA A 191 2.00 -5.99 -12.43
CA ALA A 191 0.56 -5.97 -12.18
C ALA A 191 0.01 -4.55 -11.96
N GLY A 192 0.87 -3.53 -12.01
CA GLY A 192 0.50 -2.13 -11.83
C GLY A 192 1.72 -1.23 -11.63
N ALA A 193 1.53 0.10 -11.67
CA ALA A 193 2.59 1.07 -11.41
C ALA A 193 2.76 1.34 -9.90
N SER A 194 1.69 1.20 -9.13
CA SER A 194 1.62 1.41 -7.68
C SER A 194 1.14 0.15 -6.94
N TYR A 195 1.30 0.13 -5.62
CA TYR A 195 0.71 -0.91 -4.77
C TYR A 195 -0.83 -0.91 -4.83
N ASN A 196 -1.45 0.24 -5.11
CA ASN A 196 -2.90 0.35 -5.25
C ASN A 196 -3.39 -0.29 -6.56
N ASP A 197 -2.63 -0.13 -7.65
CA ASP A 197 -2.96 -0.77 -8.93
C ASP A 197 -2.89 -2.29 -8.83
N VAL A 198 -1.84 -2.82 -8.18
CA VAL A 198 -1.71 -4.26 -7.91
C VAL A 198 -2.86 -4.73 -7.02
N TYR A 199 -3.20 -4.00 -5.95
CA TYR A 199 -4.32 -4.32 -5.07
C TYR A 199 -5.66 -4.40 -5.81
N ASN A 200 -5.93 -3.44 -6.70
CA ASN A 200 -7.13 -3.44 -7.53
C ASN A 200 -7.13 -4.64 -8.49
N LYS A 201 -6.00 -4.93 -9.17
CA LYS A 201 -5.87 -6.08 -10.08
C LYS A 201 -6.09 -7.40 -9.35
N VAL A 202 -5.47 -7.59 -8.17
CA VAL A 202 -5.63 -8.79 -7.33
C VAL A 202 -7.07 -8.92 -6.85
N THR A 203 -7.70 -7.84 -6.37
CA THR A 203 -9.10 -7.87 -5.90
C THR A 203 -10.06 -8.30 -7.01
N SER A 204 -9.92 -7.74 -8.22
CA SER A 204 -10.71 -8.16 -9.38
C SER A 204 -10.43 -9.61 -9.79
N ALA A 205 -9.17 -10.07 -9.69
CA ALA A 205 -8.78 -11.44 -10.00
C ALA A 205 -9.34 -12.47 -8.99
N ILE A 206 -9.40 -12.12 -7.71
CA ILE A 206 -10.08 -12.91 -6.66
C ILE A 206 -11.58 -13.03 -6.99
N GLN A 207 -12.25 -11.92 -7.31
CA GLN A 207 -13.67 -11.91 -7.67
C GLN A 207 -13.97 -12.70 -8.95
N ALA A 208 -13.05 -12.71 -9.92
CA ALA A 208 -13.13 -13.53 -11.12
C ALA A 208 -12.78 -15.02 -10.88
N GLY A 209 -12.40 -15.41 -9.66
CA GLY A 209 -11.97 -16.78 -9.34
C GLY A 209 -10.64 -17.19 -9.99
N GLN A 210 -9.81 -16.22 -10.39
CA GLN A 210 -8.51 -16.41 -11.06
C GLN A 210 -7.40 -15.57 -10.40
N PRO A 211 -7.19 -15.62 -9.07
CA PRO A 211 -6.11 -14.88 -8.41
C PRO A 211 -4.72 -15.36 -8.87
N PRO A 212 -3.68 -14.51 -8.82
CA PRO A 212 -2.31 -14.96 -9.03
C PRO A 212 -1.88 -15.89 -7.89
N SER A 213 -0.89 -16.74 -8.14
CA SER A 213 -0.33 -17.63 -7.11
C SER A 213 0.40 -16.85 -6.01
N MET A 214 0.97 -15.70 -6.35
CA MET A 214 1.64 -14.78 -5.43
C MET A 214 1.37 -13.32 -5.82
N SER A 215 1.30 -12.41 -4.85
CA SER A 215 1.32 -10.98 -5.14
C SER A 215 2.00 -10.18 -4.03
N VAL A 216 2.59 -9.04 -4.40
CA VAL A 216 3.06 -8.06 -3.42
C VAL A 216 1.86 -7.37 -2.77
N ALA A 217 1.85 -7.32 -1.44
CA ALA A 217 0.75 -6.78 -0.65
C ALA A 217 1.27 -6.13 0.63
N TYR A 218 0.56 -5.10 1.10
CA TYR A 218 0.63 -4.67 2.50
C TYR A 218 -0.14 -5.65 3.40
N GLN A 219 0.17 -5.68 4.70
CA GLN A 219 -0.45 -6.61 5.65
C GLN A 219 -1.98 -6.48 5.73
N ASN A 220 -2.52 -5.27 5.61
CA ASN A 220 -3.97 -5.03 5.56
C ASN A 220 -4.61 -5.56 4.26
N GLN A 221 -3.88 -5.55 3.14
CA GLN A 221 -4.34 -6.11 1.87
C GLN A 221 -4.35 -7.65 1.93
N ALA A 222 -3.29 -8.25 2.50
CA ALA A 222 -3.25 -9.69 2.76
C ALA A 222 -4.40 -10.15 3.70
N ALA A 223 -4.71 -9.37 4.73
CA ALA A 223 -5.87 -9.59 5.61
C ALA A 223 -7.22 -9.53 4.86
N PHE A 224 -7.37 -8.62 3.91
CA PHE A 224 -8.56 -8.49 3.07
C PHE A 224 -8.69 -9.64 2.06
N TYR A 225 -7.58 -10.10 1.46
CA TYR A 225 -7.58 -11.28 0.60
C TYR A 225 -7.86 -12.57 1.40
N ARG A 226 -7.36 -12.66 2.63
CA ARG A 226 -7.65 -13.78 3.55
C ARG A 226 -9.13 -13.87 3.88
N GLY A 227 -9.79 -12.73 4.12
CA GLY A 227 -11.24 -12.64 4.34
C GLY A 227 -12.09 -13.10 3.14
N GLN A 228 -11.51 -13.11 1.94
CA GLN A 228 -12.11 -13.65 0.71
C GLN A 228 -11.67 -15.10 0.42
N GLY A 229 -10.91 -15.75 1.32
CA GLY A 229 -10.39 -17.10 1.13
C GLY A 229 -9.23 -17.22 0.14
N ALA A 230 -8.68 -16.11 -0.37
CA ALA A 230 -7.64 -16.09 -1.39
C ALA A 230 -6.21 -16.11 -0.85
N VAL A 231 -6.03 -16.01 0.47
CA VAL A 231 -4.75 -16.19 1.17
C VAL A 231 -4.89 -17.32 2.19
N ILE A 232 -3.77 -18.00 2.44
CA ILE A 232 -3.64 -19.15 3.32
C ILE A 232 -2.62 -18.86 4.42
N ASP A 233 -2.60 -19.68 5.48
CA ASP A 233 -1.58 -19.59 6.51
C ASP A 233 -0.24 -20.17 6.02
N LEU A 234 0.80 -19.33 6.00
CA LEU A 234 2.16 -19.73 5.64
C LEU A 234 2.97 -20.32 6.81
N THR A 235 2.40 -20.41 8.02
CA THR A 235 3.10 -20.96 9.20
C THR A 235 3.46 -22.45 9.05
N PRO A 236 2.55 -23.36 8.62
CA PRO A 236 2.88 -24.77 8.39
C PRO A 236 3.91 -24.97 7.28
N PHE A 237 3.91 -24.02 6.35
CA PHE A 237 4.84 -23.96 5.25
C PHE A 237 6.24 -23.59 5.74
N LEU A 238 6.42 -22.46 6.43
CA LEU A 238 7.75 -22.02 6.92
C LEU A 238 8.42 -23.04 7.86
N THR A 239 7.62 -23.83 8.57
CA THR A 239 8.07 -24.84 9.53
C THR A 239 8.07 -26.28 8.98
N SER A 240 7.80 -26.47 7.69
CA SER A 240 7.89 -27.76 6.99
C SER A 240 9.29 -28.36 7.09
N LYS A 241 9.38 -29.66 7.40
CA LYS A 241 10.66 -30.39 7.49
C LYS A 241 11.28 -30.62 6.11
N LYS A 242 10.44 -30.65 5.06
CA LYS A 242 10.80 -30.93 3.67
C LYS A 242 11.02 -29.68 2.82
N TYR A 243 10.29 -28.60 3.12
CA TYR A 243 10.20 -27.38 2.29
C TYR A 243 10.42 -26.08 3.05
N GLY A 244 10.40 -26.12 4.39
CA GLY A 244 10.49 -24.95 5.25
C GLY A 244 11.88 -24.31 5.30
N LEU A 245 11.95 -23.21 6.05
CA LEU A 245 13.22 -22.55 6.37
C LEU A 245 13.90 -23.27 7.53
N SER A 246 15.22 -23.47 7.45
CA SER A 246 15.96 -23.97 8.62
C SER A 246 15.89 -22.95 9.76
N ALA A 247 16.09 -23.40 11.01
CA ALA A 247 16.13 -22.50 12.17
C ALA A 247 17.22 -21.41 12.02
N ALA A 248 18.32 -21.70 11.30
CA ALA A 248 19.36 -20.73 10.99
C ALA A 248 18.89 -19.68 9.96
N ASP A 249 18.16 -20.09 8.92
CA ASP A 249 17.60 -19.17 7.93
C ASP A 249 16.55 -18.25 8.58
N GLN A 250 15.66 -18.80 9.41
CA GLN A 250 14.65 -18.02 10.15
C GLN A 250 15.30 -16.99 11.09
N ALA A 251 16.43 -17.34 11.72
CA ALA A 251 17.18 -16.46 12.61
C ALA A 251 17.97 -15.34 11.88
N ASP A 252 18.30 -15.46 10.58
CA ASP A 252 18.96 -14.38 9.83
C ASP A 252 18.01 -13.20 9.54
N TYR A 253 16.70 -13.44 9.52
CA TYR A 253 15.70 -12.37 9.42
C TYR A 253 15.64 -11.51 10.69
N PHE A 254 15.29 -10.23 10.50
CA PHE A 254 14.83 -9.40 11.61
C PHE A 254 13.47 -9.93 12.09
N GLN A 255 13.40 -10.42 13.33
CA GLN A 255 12.20 -11.11 13.83
C GLN A 255 10.95 -10.23 13.74
N THR A 256 11.03 -8.94 14.10
CA THR A 256 9.95 -7.96 13.91
C THR A 256 9.37 -7.92 12.50
N PHE A 257 10.17 -8.19 11.46
CA PHE A 257 9.67 -8.26 10.08
C PHE A 257 8.96 -9.57 9.76
N LEU A 258 9.45 -10.70 10.27
CA LEU A 258 8.75 -11.98 10.19
C LEU A 258 7.44 -11.92 10.98
N ASP A 259 7.47 -11.45 12.22
CA ASP A 259 6.32 -11.42 13.12
C ASP A 259 5.24 -10.47 12.62
N SER A 260 5.61 -9.42 11.87
CA SER A 260 4.64 -8.50 11.25
C SER A 260 3.70 -9.13 10.22
N ASP A 261 4.00 -10.34 9.72
CA ASP A 261 3.11 -11.07 8.81
C ASP A 261 2.11 -12.00 9.54
N ALA A 262 2.28 -12.23 10.85
CA ALA A 262 1.32 -12.95 11.67
C ALA A 262 0.13 -12.05 12.01
N ASN A 263 -1.07 -12.43 11.59
CA ASN A 263 -2.25 -11.58 11.71
C ASN A 263 -3.14 -11.98 12.90
N PRO A 264 -3.35 -11.10 13.90
CA PRO A 264 -4.14 -11.43 15.08
C PRO A 264 -5.64 -11.67 14.78
N GLN A 265 -6.20 -11.01 13.76
CA GLN A 265 -7.60 -11.20 13.34
C GLN A 265 -7.88 -12.65 12.90
N TYR A 266 -6.83 -13.33 12.42
CA TYR A 266 -6.85 -14.71 11.98
C TYR A 266 -6.04 -15.61 12.92
N LYS A 267 -6.14 -15.38 14.24
CA LYS A 267 -5.53 -16.23 15.29
C LYS A 267 -4.00 -16.39 15.18
N GLY A 268 -3.31 -15.42 14.56
CA GLY A 268 -1.87 -15.48 14.33
C GLY A 268 -1.45 -16.20 13.04
N GLU A 269 -2.40 -16.61 12.18
CA GLU A 269 -2.08 -17.09 10.83
C GLU A 269 -1.16 -16.11 10.11
N ARG A 270 -0.15 -16.64 9.42
CA ARG A 270 0.85 -15.84 8.74
C ARG A 270 0.44 -15.62 7.29
N LEU A 271 -0.03 -14.42 6.99
CA LEU A 271 -0.66 -14.09 5.71
C LEU A 271 0.31 -13.57 4.64
N GLY A 272 1.60 -13.52 4.96
CA GLY A 272 2.64 -12.98 4.08
C GLY A 272 4.04 -13.46 4.47
N PHE A 273 5.01 -13.08 3.65
CA PHE A 273 6.43 -13.32 3.92
C PHE A 273 7.25 -12.10 3.50
N PRO A 274 8.25 -11.65 4.29
CA PRO A 274 8.96 -10.41 4.02
C PRO A 274 9.99 -10.57 2.91
N THR A 275 9.57 -10.34 1.66
CA THR A 275 10.47 -10.20 0.50
C THR A 275 11.28 -8.91 0.56
N GLN A 276 10.64 -7.82 1.01
CA GLN A 276 11.24 -6.53 1.30
C GLN A 276 10.46 -5.81 2.42
N ARG A 277 11.17 -4.99 3.19
CA ARG A 277 10.61 -4.19 4.29
C ARG A 277 11.31 -2.84 4.35
N SER A 278 10.57 -1.85 4.84
CA SER A 278 11.06 -0.51 5.17
C SER A 278 10.46 -0.09 6.51
N MET A 279 10.97 0.98 7.09
CA MET A 279 10.45 1.59 8.31
C MET A 279 10.17 3.07 8.03
N ALA A 280 9.21 3.66 8.73
CA ALA A 280 9.06 5.12 8.72
C ALA A 280 10.25 5.75 9.44
N VAL A 281 10.80 6.82 8.86
CA VAL A 281 11.94 7.56 9.40
C VAL A 281 11.71 9.06 9.28
N LEU A 282 12.42 9.82 10.11
CA LEU A 282 12.56 11.27 10.01
C LEU A 282 13.82 11.59 9.19
N TYR A 283 13.65 12.24 8.04
CA TYR A 283 14.74 12.88 7.32
C TYR A 283 14.92 14.30 7.88
N TYR A 284 16.16 14.74 8.10
CA TYR A 284 16.46 16.04 8.69
C TYR A 284 17.67 16.72 8.05
N ASN A 285 17.66 18.04 7.92
CA ASN A 285 18.83 18.80 7.47
C ASN A 285 19.75 19.08 8.67
N ALA A 286 20.87 18.35 8.76
CA ALA A 286 21.78 18.38 9.90
C ALA A 286 22.53 19.71 10.02
N ASP A 287 22.93 20.33 8.91
CA ASP A 287 23.60 21.63 8.92
C ASP A 287 22.63 22.74 9.39
N ALA A 288 21.36 22.68 8.98
CA ALA A 288 20.32 23.60 9.45
C ALA A 288 20.00 23.40 10.94
N LEU A 289 19.95 22.15 11.43
CA LEU A 289 19.86 21.86 12.86
C LEU A 289 21.03 22.47 13.65
N GLN A 290 22.26 22.34 13.15
CA GLN A 290 23.45 22.92 13.78
C GLN A 290 23.36 24.45 13.85
N GLN A 291 22.88 25.11 12.79
CA GLN A 291 22.65 26.57 12.78
C GLN A 291 21.59 27.02 13.80
N LEU A 292 20.61 26.15 14.12
CA LEU A 292 19.61 26.39 15.16
C LEU A 292 20.12 26.07 16.57
N GLY A 293 21.37 25.62 16.72
CA GLY A 293 21.98 25.23 18.00
C GLY A 293 21.63 23.82 18.46
N GLN A 294 21.14 22.95 17.57
CA GLN A 294 20.84 21.55 17.88
C GLN A 294 22.05 20.66 17.56
N SER A 295 22.33 19.67 18.42
CA SER A 295 23.41 18.70 18.22
C SER A 295 22.99 17.46 17.42
N GLY A 296 21.71 17.32 17.11
CA GLY A 296 21.11 16.19 16.39
C GLY A 296 19.60 16.38 16.22
N PRO A 297 18.89 15.40 15.63
CA PRO A 297 17.44 15.45 15.47
C PRO A 297 16.72 15.43 16.83
N PRO A 298 15.52 16.02 16.92
CA PRO A 298 14.71 15.99 18.14
C PRO A 298 14.29 14.57 18.50
N THR A 299 14.34 14.23 19.79
CA THR A 299 13.97 12.90 20.31
C THR A 299 12.56 12.83 20.91
N ASP A 300 11.82 13.95 20.89
CA ASP A 300 10.45 14.06 21.35
C ASP A 300 9.65 15.07 20.51
N TRP A 301 8.32 14.94 20.54
CA TRP A 301 7.44 15.75 19.69
C TRP A 301 7.33 17.22 20.08
N LYS A 302 7.62 17.59 21.34
CA LYS A 302 7.63 19.00 21.75
C LYS A 302 8.88 19.69 21.21
N THR A 303 10.05 19.10 21.40
CA THR A 303 11.31 19.62 20.84
C THR A 303 11.24 19.65 19.32
N PHE A 304 10.59 18.65 18.68
CA PHE A 304 10.30 18.68 17.25
C PHE A 304 9.46 19.89 16.83
N GLU A 305 8.35 20.18 17.52
CA GLU A 305 7.49 21.34 17.23
C GLU A 305 8.25 22.66 17.40
N ASP A 306 8.96 22.82 18.52
CA ASP A 306 9.72 24.03 18.84
C ASP A 306 10.83 24.29 17.79
N VAL A 307 11.57 23.25 17.38
CA VAL A 307 12.65 23.33 16.38
C VAL A 307 12.10 23.55 14.97
N ALA A 308 11.02 22.85 14.59
CA ALA A 308 10.34 23.02 13.31
C ALA A 308 9.83 24.46 13.14
N CYS A 309 9.20 25.02 14.17
CA CYS A 309 8.75 26.41 14.16
C CYS A 309 9.91 27.41 14.17
N LYS A 310 10.99 27.17 14.93
CA LYS A 310 12.18 28.05 14.94
C LYS A 310 12.86 28.18 13.57
N TYR A 311 12.84 27.12 12.76
CA TYR A 311 13.37 27.13 11.39
C TYR A 311 12.49 27.88 10.38
N SER A 312 11.18 27.96 10.64
CA SER A 312 10.20 28.30 9.62
C SER A 312 10.20 29.80 9.29
N ASP A 313 10.34 30.09 8.00
CA ASP A 313 10.20 31.43 7.43
C ASP A 313 9.38 31.31 6.12
N PRO A 314 8.05 31.44 6.20
CA PRO A 314 7.18 31.34 5.02
C PRO A 314 7.47 32.38 3.95
N ALA A 315 8.05 33.54 4.30
CA ALA A 315 8.44 34.56 3.32
C ALA A 315 9.65 34.12 2.48
N LYS A 316 10.54 33.31 3.06
CA LYS A 316 11.62 32.61 2.34
C LYS A 316 11.23 31.23 1.80
N LYS A 317 9.98 30.79 2.01
CA LYS A 317 9.49 29.43 1.73
C LYS A 317 10.23 28.32 2.50
N HIS A 318 10.79 28.64 3.66
CA HIS A 318 11.38 27.67 4.58
C HIS A 318 10.33 27.17 5.57
N TYR A 319 10.20 25.86 5.72
CA TYR A 319 9.22 25.23 6.62
C TYR A 319 9.86 24.15 7.47
N GLY A 320 9.46 24.06 8.73
CA GLY A 320 9.94 23.03 9.65
C GLY A 320 9.62 21.61 9.17
N LEU A 321 8.43 21.40 8.61
CA LEU A 321 7.97 20.12 8.08
C LEU A 321 7.31 20.27 6.71
N ALA A 322 7.72 19.48 5.72
CA ALA A 322 6.89 19.25 4.53
C ALA A 322 6.06 17.97 4.72
N VAL A 323 4.73 18.12 4.64
CA VAL A 323 3.76 17.06 4.94
C VAL A 323 3.20 16.50 3.64
N GLN A 324 3.55 15.25 3.34
CA GLN A 324 2.85 14.45 2.33
C GLN A 324 1.69 13.70 2.99
N HIS A 325 0.53 13.68 2.35
CA HIS A 325 -0.65 12.93 2.80
C HIS A 325 -0.43 11.41 2.62
N ASP A 326 0.02 10.75 3.68
CA ASP A 326 0.21 9.30 3.74
C ASP A 326 -0.23 8.74 5.10
N ILE A 327 -0.97 7.64 5.07
CA ILE A 327 -1.50 6.99 6.28
C ILE A 327 -0.41 6.25 7.07
N SER A 328 0.68 5.84 6.41
CA SER A 328 1.83 5.18 7.04
C SER A 328 2.60 6.18 7.92
N ASN A 329 2.79 7.41 7.44
CA ASN A 329 3.33 8.53 8.21
C ASN A 329 2.45 8.86 9.43
N PHE A 330 1.12 8.91 9.28
CA PHE A 330 0.22 9.09 10.42
C PHE A 330 0.35 7.93 11.43
N ALA A 331 0.33 6.68 10.95
CA ALA A 331 0.51 5.50 11.80
C ALA A 331 1.85 5.52 12.55
N ALA A 332 2.94 5.96 11.91
CA ALA A 332 4.24 6.14 12.55
C ALA A 332 4.19 7.16 13.69
N MET A 333 3.49 8.29 13.51
CA MET A 333 3.27 9.27 14.58
C MET A 333 2.47 8.64 15.74
N VAL A 334 1.37 7.92 15.45
CA VAL A 334 0.57 7.20 16.45
C VAL A 334 1.43 6.21 17.24
N PHE A 335 2.24 5.38 16.57
CA PHE A 335 3.11 4.40 17.22
C PHE A 335 4.20 5.06 18.08
N SER A 336 4.79 6.17 17.61
CA SER A 336 5.78 6.93 18.39
C SER A 336 5.21 7.58 19.65
N ASN A 337 3.90 7.88 19.66
CA ASN A 337 3.15 8.33 20.84
C ASN A 337 2.68 7.15 21.73
N GLY A 338 3.15 5.92 21.51
CA GLY A 338 2.72 4.73 22.25
C GLY A 338 1.30 4.23 21.90
N GLY A 339 0.68 4.79 20.85
CA GLY A 339 -0.62 4.37 20.35
C GLY A 339 -0.56 3.14 19.45
N ARG A 340 -1.73 2.71 18.97
CA ARG A 340 -1.90 1.63 17.99
C ARG A 340 -2.97 2.00 16.96
N MET A 341 -2.89 1.38 15.78
CA MET A 341 -3.93 1.53 14.74
C MET A 341 -5.12 0.60 14.96
N LEU A 342 -4.85 -0.61 15.44
CA LEU A 342 -5.82 -1.65 15.81
C LEU A 342 -5.62 -2.07 17.27
N ASN A 343 -6.64 -2.63 17.90
CA ASN A 343 -6.53 -3.36 19.17
C ASN A 343 -5.74 -4.67 19.01
N GLU A 344 -5.50 -5.38 20.12
CA GLU A 344 -4.56 -6.51 20.16
C GLU A 344 -5.00 -7.75 19.37
N ASP A 345 -6.30 -8.03 19.32
CA ASP A 345 -6.88 -9.09 18.47
C ASP A 345 -7.14 -8.62 17.02
N GLY A 346 -6.89 -7.34 16.73
CA GLY A 346 -7.15 -6.71 15.45
C GLY A 346 -8.63 -6.49 15.09
N SER A 347 -9.58 -6.78 15.99
CA SER A 347 -11.02 -6.73 15.71
C SER A 347 -11.58 -5.30 15.55
N ALA A 348 -10.87 -4.26 16.03
CA ALA A 348 -11.33 -2.88 16.01
C ALA A 348 -10.20 -1.85 15.80
N TYR A 349 -10.55 -0.73 15.18
CA TYR A 349 -9.67 0.44 15.06
C TYR A 349 -9.57 1.20 16.40
N VAL A 350 -8.33 1.58 16.77
CA VAL A 350 -8.04 2.35 18.01
C VAL A 350 -7.10 3.55 17.78
N PHE A 351 -6.90 3.93 16.51
CA PHE A 351 -6.09 5.10 16.13
C PHE A 351 -6.66 6.44 16.64
N ASN A 352 -7.91 6.47 17.11
CA ASN A 352 -8.57 7.61 17.75
C ASN A 352 -8.27 7.73 19.25
N SER A 353 -7.38 6.87 19.79
CA SER A 353 -6.79 7.04 21.12
C SER A 353 -6.02 8.36 21.26
N GLN A 354 -5.70 8.76 22.50
CA GLN A 354 -5.00 10.03 22.79
C GLN A 354 -3.73 10.21 21.93
N ALA A 355 -2.96 9.15 21.72
CA ALA A 355 -1.77 9.15 20.88
C ALA A 355 -2.01 9.63 19.43
N GLY A 356 -3.16 9.30 18.84
CA GLY A 356 -3.56 9.75 17.50
C GLY A 356 -4.21 11.13 17.51
N VAL A 357 -4.94 11.47 18.57
CA VAL A 357 -5.40 12.85 18.80
C VAL A 357 -4.21 13.80 18.89
N ASP A 358 -3.17 13.45 19.65
CA ASP A 358 -1.95 14.23 19.83
C ASP A 358 -1.15 14.35 18.53
N ALA A 359 -1.07 13.29 17.73
CA ALA A 359 -0.42 13.32 16.42
C ALA A 359 -1.11 14.29 15.46
N LEU A 360 -2.45 14.26 15.37
CA LEU A 360 -3.21 15.21 14.55
C LEU A 360 -3.16 16.63 15.12
N ALA A 361 -3.22 16.79 16.45
CA ALA A 361 -3.13 18.09 17.11
C ALA A 361 -1.76 18.75 16.88
N LEU A 362 -0.67 17.98 16.84
CA LEU A 362 0.65 18.47 16.46
C LEU A 362 0.67 18.99 15.01
N LEU A 363 0.17 18.21 14.05
CA LEU A 363 0.08 18.66 12.65
C LEU A 363 -0.78 19.94 12.53
N GLN A 364 -1.92 20.01 13.22
CA GLN A 364 -2.76 21.21 13.27
C GLN A 364 -2.02 22.43 13.83
N ARG A 365 -1.25 22.28 14.92
CA ARG A 365 -0.44 23.39 15.48
C ARG A 365 0.64 23.83 14.51
N LEU A 366 1.36 22.90 13.88
CA LEU A 366 2.38 23.22 12.88
C LEU A 366 1.80 23.99 11.69
N PHE A 367 0.66 23.57 11.14
CA PHE A 367 -0.01 24.33 10.06
C PHE A 367 -0.52 25.69 10.54
N LYS A 368 -1.18 25.77 11.69
CA LYS A 368 -1.70 27.02 12.28
C LYS A 368 -0.58 28.05 12.51
N ASN A 369 0.57 27.59 12.98
CA ASN A 369 1.74 28.41 13.26
C ASN A 369 2.60 28.67 12.00
N LYS A 370 2.18 28.18 10.83
CA LYS A 370 2.90 28.26 9.54
C LYS A 370 4.28 27.56 9.54
N CYS A 371 4.45 26.58 10.40
CA CYS A 371 5.65 25.77 10.55
C CYS A 371 5.66 24.51 9.66
N ALA A 372 4.53 24.17 9.04
CA ALA A 372 4.41 23.10 8.06
C ALA A 372 3.87 23.60 6.72
N VAL A 373 4.23 22.89 5.65
CA VAL A 373 3.69 23.07 4.30
C VAL A 373 3.13 21.76 3.76
N GLU A 374 1.98 21.84 3.12
CA GLU A 374 1.36 20.69 2.43
C GLU A 374 2.12 20.39 1.13
N VAL A 375 2.30 19.10 0.85
CA VAL A 375 2.76 18.58 -0.43
C VAL A 375 1.55 18.00 -1.15
N PRO A 376 1.05 18.65 -2.22
CA PRO A 376 -0.10 18.16 -2.97
C PRO A 376 0.15 16.74 -3.51
N ALA A 377 -0.88 15.89 -3.49
CA ALA A 377 -0.78 14.51 -3.98
C ALA A 377 -0.39 14.41 -5.48
N SER A 378 -0.62 15.48 -6.26
CA SER A 378 -0.16 15.60 -7.65
C SER A 378 1.35 15.87 -7.78
N GLU A 379 2.00 16.38 -6.73
CA GLU A 379 3.42 16.69 -6.72
C GLU A 379 4.23 15.46 -6.30
N ARG A 380 4.52 14.59 -7.27
CA ARG A 380 5.36 13.41 -7.06
C ARG A 380 6.72 13.80 -6.45
N ASN A 381 7.01 13.25 -5.28
CA ASN A 381 8.24 13.50 -4.51
C ASN A 381 8.41 14.99 -4.10
N GLY A 382 7.33 15.73 -3.87
CA GLY A 382 7.39 17.14 -3.50
C GLY A 382 7.99 17.40 -2.11
N GLU A 383 7.87 16.45 -1.18
CA GLU A 383 8.52 16.45 0.13
C GLU A 383 10.04 16.29 -0.01
N GLN A 384 10.50 15.28 -0.75
CA GLN A 384 11.91 15.11 -1.14
C GLN A 384 12.47 16.34 -1.84
N SER A 385 11.68 16.96 -2.74
CA SER A 385 12.12 18.13 -3.51
C SER A 385 12.25 19.38 -2.63
N ARG A 386 11.35 19.60 -1.66
CA ARG A 386 11.47 20.69 -0.67
C ARG A 386 12.66 20.47 0.25
N PHE A 387 12.84 19.24 0.74
CA PHE A 387 13.97 18.86 1.57
C PHE A 387 15.29 19.10 0.84
N ALA A 388 15.47 18.49 -0.34
CA ALA A 388 16.69 18.56 -1.13
C ALA A 388 17.09 19.98 -1.56
N ASN A 389 16.13 20.91 -1.68
CA ASN A 389 16.39 22.32 -1.97
C ASN A 389 16.70 23.15 -0.70
N GLY A 390 16.67 22.56 0.49
CA GLY A 390 16.86 23.28 1.75
C GLY A 390 15.66 24.15 2.14
N ASN A 391 14.46 23.85 1.62
CA ASN A 391 13.20 24.54 1.95
C ASN A 391 12.41 23.84 3.08
N ALA A 392 12.76 22.59 3.40
CA ALA A 392 12.18 21.84 4.51
C ALA A 392 13.27 21.34 5.45
N LEU A 393 13.14 21.61 6.76
CA LEU A 393 14.05 21.07 7.77
C LEU A 393 13.83 19.57 7.97
N PHE A 394 12.56 19.15 8.02
CA PHE A 394 12.15 17.77 8.24
C PHE A 394 11.19 17.26 7.15
N THR A 395 11.27 15.95 6.89
CA THR A 395 10.20 15.19 6.22
C THR A 395 10.05 13.81 6.86
N LEU A 396 8.81 13.29 6.86
CA LEU A 396 8.52 11.91 7.24
C LEU A 396 8.40 11.05 5.99
N GLY A 397 8.99 9.86 5.99
CA GLY A 397 8.84 8.92 4.89
C GLY A 397 9.43 7.54 5.16
N SER A 398 9.27 6.65 4.19
CA SER A 398 9.85 5.31 4.21
C SER A 398 11.38 5.35 4.09
N SER A 399 12.10 4.51 4.84
CA SER A 399 13.55 4.30 4.70
C SER A 399 13.98 3.81 3.31
N SER A 400 13.06 3.27 2.49
CA SER A 400 13.31 3.01 1.07
C SER A 400 13.55 4.30 0.26
N GLY A 401 13.23 5.46 0.83
CA GLY A 401 13.51 6.79 0.30
C GLY A 401 15.00 7.16 0.32
N LEU A 402 15.83 6.52 1.17
CA LEU A 402 17.22 6.94 1.43
C LEU A 402 18.06 7.20 0.15
N PRO A 403 18.04 6.35 -0.90
CA PRO A 403 18.79 6.62 -2.13
C PRO A 403 18.27 7.84 -2.91
N PHE A 404 16.97 8.09 -2.88
CA PHE A 404 16.33 9.20 -3.60
C PHE A 404 16.57 10.53 -2.89
N TYR A 405 16.49 10.56 -1.55
CA TYR A 405 16.92 11.70 -0.75
C TYR A 405 18.41 12.01 -0.97
N ALA A 406 19.28 10.98 -0.96
CA ALA A 406 20.71 11.16 -1.24
C ALA A 406 20.97 11.78 -2.62
N ASP A 407 20.36 11.23 -3.67
CA ASP A 407 20.50 11.72 -5.05
C ASP A 407 19.97 13.15 -5.20
N ALA A 408 18.80 13.45 -4.62
CA ALA A 408 18.20 14.79 -4.67
C ALA A 408 19.06 15.84 -3.94
N VAL A 409 19.53 15.56 -2.72
CA VAL A 409 20.38 16.49 -1.94
C VAL A 409 21.72 16.72 -2.65
N ASN A 410 22.33 15.67 -3.22
CA ASN A 410 23.60 15.78 -3.96
C ASN A 410 23.48 16.64 -5.24
N LYS A 411 22.31 16.59 -5.91
CA LYS A 411 22.01 17.42 -7.08
C LYS A 411 21.66 18.87 -6.71
N GLY A 412 20.89 19.06 -5.64
CA GLY A 412 20.37 20.35 -5.18
C GLY A 412 21.21 21.00 -4.08
N GLY A 413 20.76 20.84 -2.83
CA GLY A 413 21.16 21.68 -1.69
C GLY A 413 22.52 21.39 -1.07
N LYS A 414 23.15 20.24 -1.32
CA LYS A 414 24.54 19.92 -0.92
C LYS A 414 24.87 20.17 0.57
N PHE A 415 23.91 19.86 1.45
CA PHE A 415 24.05 19.92 2.90
C PHE A 415 24.18 18.53 3.51
N LYS A 416 24.65 18.44 4.76
CA LYS A 416 24.64 17.20 5.56
C LYS A 416 23.23 16.93 6.09
N TRP A 417 22.83 15.66 6.06
CA TRP A 417 21.50 15.16 6.43
C TRP A 417 21.61 13.77 7.06
#